data_AF-A0A494WSY3-F1
#
_entry.id   AF-A0A494WSY3-F1
#
_cell.length_a   1.000
_cell.length_b   1.000
_cell.length_c   1.000
_cell.angle_alpha   90.00
_cell.angle_beta   90.00
_cell.angle_gamma   90.00
#
_symmetry.space_group_name_H-M   'P 1'
#
loop_
_entity.id
_entity.type
_entity.pdbx_description
1 polymer ?
#
loop_
_entity_poly.entity_id
_entity_poly.type
_entity_poly.pdbx_seq_one_letter_code
_entity_poly.pdbx_strand_id
1 'polypeptide(L)'
;MGSFICDSCGQEVGLYDGVLSWYREGRELGNFAITHRPGQHCLGQLNNNVYRDLFRVASVKGYLAFVQYLITRWSEGYILKDFPSLQKTIAQINSHIHEGMANLLGE
;
A
#
# COMPACT_ATOMS: atom_id res chain seq x y z
N MET A 1 11.47 -10.87 -8.63
CA MET A 1 10.45 -9.82 -8.80
C MET A 1 9.64 -9.81 -7.53
N GLY A 2 9.76 -8.76 -6.71
CA GLY A 2 9.16 -8.74 -5.38
C GLY A 2 7.65 -8.86 -5.49
N SER A 3 7.13 -10.02 -5.07
CA SER A 3 5.71 -10.28 -5.00
C SER A 3 5.15 -9.60 -3.75
N PHE A 4 4.05 -8.86 -3.94
CA PHE A 4 3.30 -8.34 -2.81
C PHE A 4 2.41 -9.46 -2.26
N ILE A 5 2.14 -9.46 -0.97
CA ILE A 5 1.25 -10.44 -0.34
C ILE A 5 -0.09 -9.76 -0.02
N CYS A 6 -1.18 -10.37 -0.48
CA CYS A 6 -2.53 -9.88 -0.26
C CYS A 6 -2.90 -9.99 1.22
N ASP A 7 -3.22 -8.86 1.84
CA ASP A 7 -3.67 -8.81 3.24
C ASP A 7 -5.06 -9.43 3.46
N SER A 8 -5.81 -9.71 2.39
CA SER A 8 -7.16 -10.28 2.45
C SER A 8 -7.18 -11.80 2.28
N CYS A 9 -6.46 -12.34 1.29
CA CYS A 9 -6.46 -13.78 0.98
C CYS A 9 -5.11 -14.49 1.17
N GLY A 10 -4.05 -13.76 1.52
CA GLY A 10 -2.70 -14.30 1.75
C GLY A 10 -1.94 -14.72 0.48
N GLN A 11 -2.53 -14.58 -0.72
CA GLN A 11 -1.91 -14.93 -1.99
C GLN A 11 -1.08 -13.78 -2.55
N GLU A 12 -0.19 -14.08 -3.50
CA GLU A 12 0.59 -13.05 -4.19
C GLU A 12 -0.27 -12.09 -5.01
N VAL A 13 0.14 -10.82 -5.05
CA VAL A 13 -0.51 -9.75 -5.81
C VAL A 13 0.50 -9.17 -6.80
N GLY A 14 0.15 -9.24 -8.08
CA GLY A 14 0.88 -8.55 -9.14
C GLY A 14 0.68 -7.04 -9.07
N LEU A 15 1.68 -6.27 -9.51
CA LEU A 15 1.65 -4.80 -9.53
C LEU A 15 0.37 -4.22 -10.16
N TYR A 16 -0.06 -4.79 -11.28
CA TYR A 16 -1.19 -4.28 -12.06
C TYR A 16 -2.56 -4.76 -11.55
N ASP A 17 -2.58 -5.83 -10.75
CA ASP A 17 -3.77 -6.47 -10.21
C ASP A 17 -4.08 -6.02 -8.78
N GLY A 18 -3.13 -5.32 -8.16
CA GLY A 18 -3.19 -4.88 -6.77
C GLY A 18 -3.65 -3.45 -6.56
N VAL A 19 -4.11 -3.19 -5.34
CA VAL A 19 -4.40 -1.86 -4.80
C VAL A 19 -3.80 -1.72 -3.40
N LEU A 20 -3.28 -0.54 -3.11
CA LEU A 20 -3.08 -0.05 -1.75
C LEU A 20 -4.37 0.64 -1.32
N SER A 21 -4.93 0.26 -0.17
CA SER A 21 -6.13 0.87 0.39
C SER A 21 -5.96 1.15 1.89
N TRP A 22 -6.74 2.10 2.41
CA TRP A 22 -6.79 2.41 3.84
C TRP A 22 -8.15 3.00 4.22
N TYR A 23 -8.46 2.93 5.50
CA TYR A 23 -9.60 3.57 6.10
C TYR A 23 -9.26 5.01 6.47
N ARG A 24 -10.18 5.92 6.17
CA ARG A 24 -10.14 7.32 6.57
C ARG A 24 -11.52 7.81 6.95
N GLU A 25 -11.71 8.17 8.20
CA GLU A 25 -12.93 8.84 8.66
C GLU A 25 -12.60 9.90 9.70
N GLY A 26 -13.26 11.05 9.63
CA GLY A 26 -12.91 12.20 10.47
C GLY A 26 -11.43 12.58 10.32
N ARG A 27 -10.69 12.52 11.44
CA ARG A 27 -9.24 12.75 11.50
C ARG A 27 -8.46 11.47 11.80
N GLU A 28 -8.97 10.32 11.40
CA GLU A 28 -8.31 9.04 11.65
C GLU A 28 -7.87 8.39 10.33
N LEU A 29 -6.70 7.77 10.36
CA LEU A 29 -6.18 6.90 9.32
C LEU A 29 -5.86 5.54 9.93
N GLY A 30 -6.16 4.46 9.21
CA GLY A 30 -5.82 3.12 9.66
C GLY A 30 -6.13 2.05 8.62
N ASN A 31 -5.98 0.79 9.03
CA ASN A 31 -6.27 -0.38 8.20
C ASN A 31 -5.59 -0.33 6.82
N PHE A 32 -4.31 0.03 6.78
CA PHE A 32 -3.55 0.09 5.53
C PHE A 32 -3.31 -1.32 5.02
N ALA A 33 -3.62 -1.56 3.75
CA ALA A 33 -3.55 -2.90 3.19
C ALA A 33 -3.24 -2.89 1.70
N ILE A 34 -2.43 -3.86 1.29
CA ILE A 34 -2.23 -4.25 -0.10
C ILE A 34 -3.11 -5.46 -0.37
N THR A 35 -4.00 -5.35 -1.35
CA THR A 35 -4.91 -6.44 -1.72
C THR A 35 -5.08 -6.52 -3.22
N HIS A 36 -5.58 -7.65 -3.75
CA HIS A 36 -6.14 -7.67 -5.10
C HIS A 36 -7.28 -6.67 -5.22
N ARG A 37 -7.57 -6.22 -6.45
CA ARG A 37 -8.82 -5.48 -6.70
C ARG A 37 -10.03 -6.32 -6.23
N PRO A 38 -10.99 -5.71 -5.51
CA PRO A 38 -12.19 -6.42 -5.07
C PRO A 38 -12.92 -7.08 -6.24
N GLY A 39 -13.28 -8.35 -6.08
CA GLY A 39 -13.92 -9.16 -7.11
C GLY A 39 -14.34 -10.54 -6.61
N GLN A 40 -14.63 -11.47 -7.52
CA GLN A 40 -15.15 -12.80 -7.17
C GLN A 40 -14.19 -13.65 -6.31
N HIS A 41 -12.87 -13.43 -6.42
CA HIS A 41 -11.85 -14.25 -5.76
C HIS A 41 -11.17 -13.57 -4.57
N CYS A 42 -11.43 -12.28 -4.34
CA CYS A 42 -10.88 -11.53 -3.22
C CYS A 42 -11.81 -10.37 -2.88
N LEU A 43 -12.22 -10.28 -1.61
CA LEU A 43 -13.09 -9.19 -1.14
C LEU A 43 -12.32 -7.88 -0.91
N GLY A 44 -10.99 -7.91 -0.97
CA GLY A 44 -10.14 -6.78 -0.59
C GLY A 44 -10.28 -6.45 0.90
N GLN A 45 -10.25 -5.15 1.24
CA GLN A 45 -10.55 -4.64 2.57
C GLN A 45 -11.87 -3.87 2.57
N LEU A 46 -12.95 -4.50 3.06
CA LEU A 46 -14.30 -3.95 3.01
C LEU A 46 -14.48 -2.63 3.79
N ASN A 47 -13.68 -2.43 4.84
CA ASN A 47 -13.74 -1.23 5.66
C ASN A 47 -12.88 -0.07 5.12
N ASN A 48 -12.09 -0.29 4.07
CA ASN A 48 -11.26 0.76 3.49
C ASN A 48 -12.08 1.60 2.49
N ASN A 49 -11.90 2.91 2.56
CA ASN A 49 -12.65 3.87 1.73
C ASN A 49 -11.75 4.81 0.92
N VAL A 50 -10.42 4.66 1.03
CA VAL A 50 -9.45 5.32 0.15
C VAL A 50 -8.57 4.26 -0.48
N TYR A 51 -8.26 4.40 -1.77
CA TYR A 51 -7.37 3.49 -2.48
C TYR A 51 -6.52 4.18 -3.55
N ARG A 52 -5.45 3.48 -3.94
CA ARG A 52 -4.55 3.78 -5.05
C ARG A 52 -4.14 2.48 -5.73
N ASP A 53 -4.01 2.50 -7.05
CA ASP A 53 -3.48 1.35 -7.78
C ASP A 53 -2.04 1.05 -7.34
N LEU A 54 -1.73 -0.23 -7.12
CA LEU A 54 -0.43 -0.63 -6.58
C LEU A 54 0.72 -0.27 -7.52
N PHE A 55 0.58 -0.48 -8.83
CA PHE A 55 1.58 -0.07 -9.83
C PHE A 55 1.94 1.42 -9.79
N ARG A 56 1.00 2.29 -9.33
CA ARG A 56 1.28 3.72 -9.19
C ARG A 56 2.13 3.97 -7.95
N VAL A 57 1.76 3.39 -6.82
CA VAL A 57 2.42 3.60 -5.52
C VAL A 57 3.80 2.93 -5.47
N ALA A 58 3.97 1.77 -6.12
CA ALA A 58 5.21 1.01 -6.15
C ALA A 58 6.30 1.60 -7.07
N SER A 59 6.07 2.77 -7.68
CA SER A 59 7.12 3.56 -8.32
C SER A 59 7.79 4.49 -7.30
N VAL A 60 9.07 4.84 -7.47
CA VAL A 60 9.76 5.80 -6.57
C VAL A 60 8.96 7.10 -6.42
N LYS A 61 8.47 7.66 -7.53
CA LYS A 61 7.65 8.88 -7.53
C LYS A 61 6.33 8.69 -6.78
N GLY A 62 5.66 7.56 -6.99
CA GLY A 62 4.39 7.25 -6.33
C GLY A 62 4.55 7.00 -4.83
N TYR A 63 5.63 6.35 -4.44
CA TYR A 63 5.97 6.12 -3.04
C TYR A 63 6.23 7.45 -2.31
N LEU A 64 7.03 8.35 -2.90
CA LEU A 64 7.23 9.69 -2.36
C LEU A 64 5.92 10.49 -2.26
N ALA A 65 5.04 10.38 -3.25
CA ALA A 65 3.71 11.01 -3.19
C ALA A 65 2.84 10.42 -2.06
N PHE A 66 2.94 9.12 -1.79
CA PHE A 66 2.24 8.48 -0.67
C PHE A 66 2.80 8.94 0.69
N VAL A 67 4.12 9.02 0.83
CA VAL A 67 4.76 9.59 2.03
C VAL A 67 4.34 11.05 2.24
N GLN A 68 4.36 11.86 1.19
CA GLN A 68 3.90 13.26 1.25
C GLN A 68 2.42 13.36 1.67
N TYR A 69 1.58 12.45 1.20
CA TYR A 69 0.18 12.36 1.65
C TYR A 69 0.12 12.12 3.17
N LEU A 70 0.86 11.16 3.70
CA LEU A 70 0.88 10.85 5.14
C LEU A 70 1.38 12.04 5.97
N ILE A 71 2.48 12.69 5.55
CA ILE A 71 3.02 13.89 6.21
C ILE A 71 1.98 15.02 6.22
N THR A 72 1.28 15.21 5.10
CA THR A 72 0.25 16.24 4.99
C THR A 72 -0.90 15.95 5.95
N ARG A 73 -1.42 14.71 5.99
CA ARG A 73 -2.48 14.34 6.93
C ARG A 73 -2.04 14.49 8.39
N TRP A 74 -0.79 14.13 8.70
CA TRP A 74 -0.23 14.36 10.03
C TRP A 74 -0.21 15.85 10.40
N SER A 75 0.22 16.73 9.48
CA SER A 75 0.21 18.19 9.70
C SER A 75 -1.20 18.78 9.89
N GLU A 76 -2.22 18.14 9.32
CA GLU A 76 -3.63 18.49 9.49
C GLU A 76 -4.24 17.93 10.81
N GLY A 77 -3.43 17.25 11.63
CA GLY A 77 -3.84 16.69 12.91
C GLY A 77 -4.56 15.34 12.80
N TYR A 78 -4.32 14.57 11.74
CA TYR A 78 -4.81 13.19 11.66
C TYR A 78 -4.02 12.27 12.60
N ILE A 79 -4.73 11.31 13.18
CA ILE A 79 -4.19 10.26 14.05
C ILE A 79 -4.11 8.96 13.27
N LEU A 80 -2.97 8.29 13.37
CA LEU A 80 -2.77 6.94 12.86
C LEU A 80 -3.19 5.93 13.93
N LYS A 81 -4.26 5.16 13.68
CA LYS A 81 -4.81 4.18 14.63
C LYS A 81 -4.15 2.81 14.56
N ASP A 82 -3.63 2.47 13.39
CA ASP A 82 -3.10 1.14 13.09
C ASP A 82 -1.72 1.28 12.43
N PHE A 83 -0.74 1.61 13.27
CA PHE A 83 0.65 1.74 12.85
C PHE A 83 1.23 0.44 12.28
N PRO A 84 0.98 -0.76 12.85
CA PRO A 84 1.52 -2.01 12.32
C PRO A 84 1.13 -2.28 10.87
N SER A 85 -0.12 -2.00 10.46
CA SER A 85 -0.55 -2.23 9.07
C SER A 85 0.12 -1.28 8.08
N LEU A 86 0.32 -0.01 8.47
CA LEU A 86 1.09 0.95 7.69
C LEU A 86 2.55 0.50 7.54
N GLN A 87 3.18 0.09 8.64
CA GLN A 87 4.57 -0.37 8.64
C GLN A 87 4.75 -1.59 7.71
N LYS A 88 3.85 -2.57 7.80
CA LYS A 88 3.84 -3.75 6.91
C LYS A 88 3.73 -3.34 5.44
N THR A 89 2.79 -2.46 5.13
CA THR A 89 2.57 -1.95 3.78
C THR A 89 3.81 -1.25 3.22
N ILE A 90 4.41 -0.35 4.00
CA ILE A 90 5.63 0.38 3.61
C ILE A 90 6.79 -0.60 3.38
N ALA A 91 6.94 -1.61 4.24
CA ALA A 91 7.99 -2.62 4.09
C ALA A 91 7.88 -3.38 2.77
N GLN A 92 6.68 -3.81 2.39
CA GLN A 92 6.45 -4.50 1.11
C GLN A 92 6.76 -3.60 -0.09
N ILE A 93 6.31 -2.33 -0.06
CA ILE A 93 6.59 -1.37 -1.13
C ILE A 93 8.10 -1.11 -1.25
N ASN A 94 8.81 -0.94 -0.13
CA ASN A 94 10.25 -0.74 -0.12
C ASN A 94 11.01 -1.95 -0.67
N SER A 95 10.64 -3.17 -0.28
CA SER A 95 11.24 -4.40 -0.81
C SER A 95 11.09 -4.46 -2.34
N HIS A 96 9.88 -4.21 -2.84
CA HIS A 96 9.62 -4.20 -4.27
C HIS A 96 10.47 -3.16 -5.03
N ILE A 97 10.54 -1.93 -4.52
CA ILE A 97 11.35 -0.86 -5.14
C ILE A 97 12.83 -1.24 -5.11
N HIS A 98 13.32 -1.75 -3.99
CA HIS A 98 14.71 -2.14 -3.83
C HIS A 98 15.12 -3.27 -4.79
N GLU A 99 14.31 -4.33 -4.86
CA GLU A 99 14.52 -5.42 -5.82
C GLU A 99 14.44 -4.92 -7.26
N GLY A 100 13.52 -3.99 -7.57
CA GLY A 100 13.44 -3.36 -8.88
C GLY A 100 14.74 -2.65 -9.27
N MET A 101 15.36 -1.93 -8.33
CA MET A 101 16.64 -1.27 -8.53
C MET A 101 17.79 -2.27 -8.67
N ALA A 102 17.87 -3.30 -7.81
CA ALA A 102 18.91 -4.34 -7.89
C ALA A 102 18.90 -5.04 -9.26
N ASN A 103 17.72 -5.44 -9.74
CA ASN A 103 17.56 -6.08 -11.05
C ASN A 103 18.00 -5.16 -12.22
N LEU A 104 17.80 -3.85 -12.11
CA LEU A 104 18.25 -2.87 -13.11
C LEU A 104 19.76 -2.65 -13.08
N LEU A 105 20.39 -2.78 -11.92
CA LEU A 105 21.83 -2.63 -11.72
C LEU A 105 22.60 -3.92 -12.01
N GLY A 106 21.91 -5.04 -12.24
CA GLY A 106 22.52 -6.34 -12.53
C GLY A 106 23.14 -7.01 -11.31
N GLU A 107 22.67 -6.64 -10.11
CA GLU A 107 23.00 -7.32 -8.84
C GLU A 107 22.18 -8.60 -8.64
#